data_AF-A0A072UC57-F1
#
_entry.id   AF-A0A072UC57-F1
#
_cell.length_a   1.000
_cell.length_b   1.000
_cell.length_c   1.000
_cell.angle_alpha   90.00
_cell.angle_beta   90.00
_cell.angle_gamma   90.00
#
_symmetry.space_group_name_H-M   'P 1'
#
loop_
_entity.id
_entity.type
_entity.pdbx_description
1 polymer ?
#
loop_
_entity_poly.entity_id
_entity_poly.type
_entity_poly.pdbx_seq_one_letter_code
_entity_poly.pdbx_strand_id
1 'polypeptide(L)'
;MQQLFKRVWNNTSFDDQAFQTLFGKEKPGRVLCFGRTATPSMLRKNEEIANIKKHYEGEMTSMKERMEAYESFTKKRMEAYESLLKCVLVQQNPNLSDDDVDNMMGHALGIANSAAHHSSISTHVPEKFGSEDYLQEE
;
A
#
# COMPACT_ATOMS: atom_id res chain seq x y z
N MET A 1 9.80 37.07 -14.10
CA MET A 1 10.80 36.64 -13.10
C MET A 1 10.66 35.15 -12.75
N GLN A 2 9.58 34.71 -12.10
CA GLN A 2 9.44 33.30 -11.66
C GLN A 2 9.47 32.25 -12.81
N GLN A 3 8.81 32.55 -13.94
CA GLN A 3 8.80 31.69 -15.13
C GLN A 3 10.19 31.57 -15.80
N LEU A 4 10.97 32.65 -15.75
CA LEU A 4 12.31 32.73 -16.35
C LEU A 4 13.32 31.95 -15.52
N PHE A 5 13.20 32.06 -14.19
CA PHE A 5 13.97 31.26 -13.23
C PHE A 5 13.72 29.76 -13.43
N LYS A 6 12.45 29.36 -13.56
CA LYS A 6 12.04 27.95 -13.77
C LYS A 6 12.53 27.38 -15.11
N ARG A 7 12.58 28.20 -16.17
CA ARG A 7 13.01 27.76 -17.51
C ARG A 7 14.53 27.59 -17.61
N VAL A 8 15.31 28.45 -16.97
CA VAL A 8 16.77 28.32 -16.91
C VAL A 8 17.19 27.19 -15.95
N TRP A 9 16.42 26.98 -14.88
CA TRP A 9 16.66 25.91 -13.90
C TRP A 9 16.48 24.50 -14.49
N ASN A 10 15.51 24.30 -15.39
CA ASN A 10 15.17 22.97 -15.92
C ASN A 10 16.06 22.48 -17.08
N ASN A 11 16.96 23.30 -17.64
CA ASN A 11 17.61 22.99 -18.93
C ASN A 11 19.13 22.89 -18.93
N THR A 12 19.83 23.05 -17.81
CA THR A 12 21.29 23.05 -17.87
C THR A 12 21.90 22.50 -16.60
N SER A 13 22.91 21.62 -16.77
CA SER A 13 23.99 21.50 -15.80
C SER A 13 24.34 22.90 -15.36
N PHE A 14 24.23 23.17 -14.06
CA PHE A 14 24.34 24.52 -13.50
C PHE A 14 25.78 24.99 -13.64
N ASP A 15 26.09 25.48 -14.84
CA ASP A 15 27.39 25.97 -15.26
C ASP A 15 27.56 27.36 -14.66
N ASP A 16 28.77 27.69 -14.18
CA ASP A 16 29.03 28.96 -13.49
C ASP A 16 28.63 30.18 -14.36
N GLN A 17 28.64 30.01 -15.68
CA GLN A 17 28.21 30.99 -16.67
C GLN A 17 26.70 31.30 -16.63
N ALA A 18 25.86 30.30 -16.38
CA ALA A 18 24.40 30.49 -16.27
C ALA A 18 24.04 31.23 -14.98
N PHE A 19 24.76 30.95 -13.89
CA PHE A 19 24.59 31.64 -12.61
C PHE A 19 24.95 33.13 -12.71
N GLN A 20 26.10 33.47 -13.30
CA GLN A 20 26.51 34.86 -13.48
C GLN A 20 25.53 35.66 -14.37
N THR A 21 24.92 35.00 -15.36
CA THR A 21 23.92 35.65 -16.22
C THR A 21 22.64 36.03 -15.46
N LEU A 22 22.24 35.23 -14.47
CA LEU A 22 21.02 35.45 -13.68
C LEU A 22 21.22 36.37 -12.48
N PHE A 23 22.37 36.31 -11.83
CA PHE A 23 22.66 37.04 -10.58
C PHE A 23 23.68 38.18 -10.75
N GLY A 24 24.22 38.37 -11.96
CA GLY A 24 25.18 39.42 -12.27
C GLY A 24 26.54 39.18 -11.61
N LYS A 25 27.17 40.26 -11.12
CA LYS A 25 28.51 40.23 -10.49
C LYS A 25 28.51 39.65 -9.07
N GLU A 26 27.38 39.12 -8.60
CA GLU A 26 27.29 38.49 -7.29
C GLU A 26 28.22 37.26 -7.26
N LYS A 27 29.02 37.11 -6.20
CA LYS A 27 30.05 36.06 -6.17
C LYS A 27 29.40 34.69 -6.37
N PRO A 28 29.98 33.82 -7.21
CA PRO A 28 29.52 32.45 -7.36
C PRO A 28 29.33 31.81 -5.98
N GLY A 29 28.11 31.36 -5.69
CA GLY A 29 27.83 30.56 -4.51
C GLY A 29 27.02 31.20 -3.39
N ARG A 30 26.70 32.50 -3.42
CA ARG A 30 25.85 33.15 -2.39
C ARG A 30 24.97 34.22 -2.99
N VAL A 31 23.71 33.89 -3.25
CA VAL A 31 22.68 34.88 -3.61
C VAL A 31 21.84 35.19 -2.38
N LEU A 32 21.61 36.46 -2.09
CA LEU A 32 20.63 36.83 -1.07
C LEU A 32 19.20 36.67 -1.62
N CYS A 33 18.51 35.60 -1.24
CA CYS A 33 17.07 35.44 -1.50
C CYS A 33 16.29 35.67 -0.21
N PHE A 34 15.39 36.67 -0.20
CA PHE A 34 14.53 36.97 0.95
C PHE A 34 15.29 37.15 2.27
N GLY A 35 16.46 37.79 2.23
CA GLY A 35 17.32 38.01 3.41
C GLY A 35 18.11 36.79 3.89
N ARG A 36 18.04 35.65 3.19
CA ARG A 36 18.84 34.45 3.47
C ARG A 36 19.79 34.18 2.31
N THR A 37 21.01 33.74 2.63
CA THR A 37 21.95 33.27 1.62
C THR A 37 21.47 31.93 1.07
N ALA A 38 21.09 31.91 -0.21
CA ALA A 38 20.90 30.68 -0.96
C ALA A 38 22.23 30.30 -1.63
N THR A 39 22.70 29.09 -1.32
CA THR A 39 23.83 28.49 -2.07
C THR A 39 23.28 27.56 -3.15
N PRO A 40 23.97 27.39 -4.29
CA PRO A 40 23.56 26.45 -5.34
C PRO A 40 23.28 25.04 -4.80
N SER A 41 24.07 24.57 -3.83
CA SER A 41 23.89 23.25 -3.21
C SER A 41 22.58 23.12 -2.43
N MET A 42 22.11 24.18 -1.77
CA MET A 42 20.82 24.18 -1.05
C MET A 42 19.65 24.07 -2.01
N LEU A 43 19.72 24.79 -3.14
CA LEU A 43 18.69 24.73 -4.17
C LEU A 43 18.61 23.33 -4.79
N ARG A 44 19.76 22.72 -5.10
CA ARG A 44 19.84 21.33 -5.57
C ARG A 44 19.22 20.33 -4.59
N LYS A 45 19.52 20.46 -3.28
CA LYS A 45 18.90 19.60 -2.25
C LYS A 45 17.39 19.76 -2.20
N ASN A 46 16.88 20.99 -2.33
CA ASN A 46 15.43 21.23 -2.31
C ASN A 46 14.73 20.62 -3.53
N GLU A 47 15.36 20.66 -4.70
CA GLU A 47 14.84 20.01 -5.90
C GLU A 47 14.87 18.49 -5.79
N GLU A 48 15.95 17.91 -5.27
CA GLU A 48 16.05 16.48 -4.99
C GLU A 48 14.94 16.03 -4.03
N ILE A 49 14.70 16.77 -2.95
CA ILE A 49 13.59 16.52 -2.02
C ILE A 49 12.24 16.59 -2.73
N ALA A 50 12.03 17.58 -3.61
CA ALA A 50 10.78 17.71 -4.35
C ALA A 50 10.56 16.55 -5.33
N ASN A 51 11.61 16.11 -6.03
CA ASN A 51 11.55 14.96 -6.94
C ASN A 51 11.27 13.66 -6.18
N ILE A 52 11.92 13.45 -5.03
CA ILE A 52 11.67 12.30 -4.15
C ILE A 52 10.21 12.28 -3.71
N LYS A 53 9.68 13.42 -3.21
CA LYS A 53 8.27 13.52 -2.79
C LYS A 53 7.31 13.18 -3.93
N LYS A 54 7.51 13.78 -5.10
CA LYS A 54 6.69 13.52 -6.28
C LYS A 54 6.73 12.06 -6.72
N HIS A 55 7.92 11.44 -6.70
CA HIS A 55 8.08 10.02 -7.02
C HIS A 55 7.25 9.16 -6.06
N TYR A 56 7.41 9.36 -4.75
CA TYR A 56 6.65 8.59 -3.76
C TYR A 56 5.14 8.84 -3.81
N GLU A 57 4.69 10.06 -4.09
CA GLU A 57 3.28 10.36 -4.33
C GLU A 57 2.72 9.57 -5.53
N GLY A 58 3.50 9.49 -6.62
CA GLY A 58 3.17 8.69 -7.80
C GLY A 58 3.08 7.19 -7.48
N GLU A 59 4.09 6.64 -6.83
CA GLU A 59 4.12 5.22 -6.43
C GLU A 59 2.97 4.86 -5.48
N MET A 60 2.67 5.72 -4.50
CA MET A 60 1.54 5.52 -3.58
C MET A 60 0.20 5.54 -4.31
N THR A 61 0.05 6.42 -5.29
CA THR A 61 -1.16 6.49 -6.13
C THR A 61 -1.30 5.23 -6.98
N SER A 62 -0.24 4.82 -7.67
CA SER A 62 -0.24 3.59 -8.48
C SER A 62 -0.52 2.34 -7.65
N MET A 63 0.06 2.25 -6.45
CA MET A 63 -0.18 1.13 -5.54
C MET A 63 -1.63 1.09 -5.07
N LYS A 64 -2.22 2.24 -4.73
CA LYS A 64 -3.64 2.34 -4.38
C LYS A 64 -4.53 1.85 -5.52
N GLU A 65 -4.33 2.36 -6.73
CA GLU A 65 -5.12 1.97 -7.91
C GLU A 65 -5.03 0.46 -8.17
N ARG A 66 -3.83 -0.12 -8.00
CA ARG A 66 -3.62 -1.56 -8.15
C ARG A 66 -4.35 -2.36 -7.06
N MET A 67 -4.35 -1.90 -5.81
CA MET A 67 -5.10 -2.54 -4.72
C MET A 67 -6.60 -2.50 -4.98
N GLU A 68 -7.14 -1.33 -5.36
CA GLU A 68 -8.56 -1.16 -5.70
C GLU A 68 -8.97 -2.06 -6.87
N ALA A 69 -8.09 -2.19 -7.89
CA ALA A 69 -8.31 -3.10 -9.01
C ALA A 69 -8.34 -4.57 -8.57
N TYR A 70 -7.42 -4.99 -7.69
CA TYR A 70 -7.39 -6.37 -7.16
C TYR A 70 -8.60 -6.68 -6.27
N GLU A 71 -9.03 -5.75 -5.42
CA GLU A 71 -10.23 -5.89 -4.59
C GLU A 71 -11.48 -6.00 -5.48
N SER A 72 -11.61 -5.12 -6.47
CA SER A 72 -12.71 -5.15 -7.44
C SER A 72 -12.74 -6.45 -8.25
N PHE A 73 -11.59 -6.91 -8.74
CA PHE A 73 -11.48 -8.17 -9.46
C PHE A 73 -11.85 -9.37 -8.58
N THR A 74 -11.34 -9.41 -7.35
CA THR A 74 -11.61 -10.49 -6.41
C THR A 74 -13.09 -10.53 -6.05
N LYS A 75 -13.70 -9.37 -5.79
CA LYS A 75 -15.14 -9.25 -5.51
C LYS A 75 -15.98 -9.81 -6.66
N LYS A 76 -15.74 -9.36 -7.90
CA LYS A 76 -16.48 -9.84 -9.07
C LYS A 76 -16.32 -11.34 -9.30
N ARG A 77 -15.11 -11.86 -9.05
CA ARG A 77 -14.84 -13.29 -9.18
C ARG A 77 -15.60 -14.10 -8.12
N MET A 78 -15.68 -13.61 -6.89
CA MET A 78 -16.47 -14.24 -5.82
C MET A 78 -17.97 -14.21 -6.16
N GLU A 79 -18.51 -13.07 -6.59
CA GLU A 79 -19.92 -12.95 -7.02
C GLU A 79 -20.25 -13.93 -8.16
N ALA A 80 -19.32 -14.15 -9.09
CA ALA A 80 -19.49 -15.14 -10.17
C ALA A 80 -19.52 -16.58 -9.63
N TYR A 81 -18.66 -16.92 -8.66
CA TYR A 81 -18.68 -18.23 -8.01
C TYR A 81 -19.94 -18.47 -7.18
N GLU A 82 -20.40 -17.45 -6.44
CA GLU A 82 -21.66 -17.49 -5.68
C GLU A 82 -22.84 -17.75 -6.62
N SER A 83 -22.88 -17.05 -7.75
CA SER A 83 -23.90 -17.24 -8.78
C SER A 83 -23.88 -18.66 -9.36
N LEU A 84 -22.69 -19.20 -9.65
CA LEU A 84 -22.54 -20.56 -10.15
C LEU A 84 -23.00 -21.60 -9.13
N LEU A 85 -22.62 -21.42 -7.86
CA LEU A 85 -23.03 -22.30 -6.76
C LEU A 85 -24.56 -22.29 -6.60
N LYS A 86 -25.19 -21.12 -6.65
CA LYS A 86 -26.66 -20.98 -6.64
C LYS A 86 -27.30 -21.76 -7.76
N CYS A 87 -26.80 -21.62 -8.99
CA CYS A 87 -27.30 -22.37 -10.15
C CYS A 87 -27.20 -23.89 -9.96
N VAL A 88 -26.06 -24.39 -9.49
CA VAL A 88 -25.87 -25.83 -9.24
C VAL A 88 -26.83 -26.33 -8.17
N LEU A 89 -27.03 -25.57 -7.09
CA LEU A 89 -27.91 -25.95 -5.99
C LEU A 89 -29.37 -26.07 -6.43
N VAL A 90 -29.88 -25.07 -7.15
CA VAL A 90 -31.24 -25.07 -7.71
C VAL A 90 -31.40 -26.17 -8.75
N GLN A 91 -30.39 -26.42 -9.58
CA GLN A 91 -30.45 -27.48 -10.59
C GLN A 91 -30.54 -28.88 -9.95
N GLN A 92 -29.78 -29.12 -8.88
CA GLN A 92 -29.80 -30.40 -8.17
C GLN A 92 -31.07 -30.60 -7.34
N ASN A 93 -31.69 -29.51 -6.89
CA ASN A 93 -32.84 -29.53 -6.00
C ASN A 93 -33.88 -28.49 -6.45
N PRO A 94 -34.64 -28.75 -7.54
CA PRO A 94 -35.54 -27.76 -8.14
C PRO A 94 -36.73 -27.35 -7.28
N ASN A 95 -36.98 -28.08 -6.18
CA ASN A 95 -38.06 -27.79 -5.23
C ASN A 95 -37.59 -26.95 -4.03
N LEU A 96 -36.31 -26.59 -3.95
CA LEU A 96 -35.82 -25.68 -2.91
C LEU A 96 -36.49 -24.31 -3.06
N SER A 97 -36.90 -23.72 -1.94
CA SER A 97 -37.33 -22.33 -1.90
C SER A 97 -36.12 -21.39 -2.04
N ASP A 98 -36.35 -20.17 -2.53
CA ASP A 98 -35.30 -19.15 -2.63
C ASP A 98 -34.68 -18.84 -1.26
N ASP A 99 -35.49 -18.84 -0.19
CA ASP A 99 -35.04 -18.61 1.18
C ASP A 99 -34.09 -19.72 1.67
N ASP A 100 -34.38 -20.99 1.36
CA ASP A 100 -33.51 -22.11 1.72
C ASP A 100 -32.18 -22.04 0.96
N VAL A 101 -32.23 -21.66 -0.33
CA VAL A 101 -31.04 -21.45 -1.16
C VAL A 101 -30.16 -20.35 -0.59
N ASP A 102 -30.75 -19.22 -0.21
CA ASP A 102 -30.00 -18.09 0.33
C ASP A 102 -29.46 -18.39 1.74
N ASN A 103 -30.19 -19.10 2.60
CA ASN A 103 -29.69 -19.60 3.89
C ASN A 103 -28.49 -20.54 3.70
N MET A 104 -28.59 -21.52 2.79
CA MET A 104 -27.51 -22.45 2.50
C MET A 104 -26.26 -21.73 1.95
N MET A 105 -26.44 -20.77 1.04
CA MET A 105 -25.33 -19.94 0.56
C MET A 105 -24.70 -19.13 1.69
N GLY A 106 -25.52 -18.52 2.55
CA GLY A 106 -25.05 -17.75 3.71
C GLY A 106 -24.19 -18.59 4.66
N HIS A 107 -24.54 -19.87 4.87
CA HIS A 107 -23.73 -20.81 5.64
C HIS A 107 -22.45 -21.23 4.89
N ALA A 108 -22.54 -21.55 3.59
CA ALA A 108 -21.39 -21.99 2.78
C ALA A 108 -20.32 -20.90 2.63
N LEU A 109 -20.73 -19.63 2.58
CA LEU A 109 -19.85 -18.48 2.44
C LEU A 109 -19.39 -17.90 3.79
N GLY A 110 -19.89 -18.44 4.91
CA GLY A 110 -19.56 -17.96 6.26
C GLY A 110 -20.09 -16.56 6.58
N ILE A 111 -21.14 -16.12 5.88
CA ILE A 111 -21.74 -14.78 6.01
C ILE A 111 -22.84 -14.78 7.09
N ALA A 112 -23.44 -15.93 7.37
CA ALA A 112 -24.44 -16.08 8.43
C ALA A 112 -23.79 -15.89 9.82
N ASN A 113 -24.36 -15.01 10.65
CA ASN A 113 -23.98 -14.84 12.05
C ASN A 113 -24.21 -16.16 12.81
N SER A 114 -23.12 -16.85 13.17
CA SER A 114 -23.14 -18.07 13.97
C SER A 114 -23.42 -17.77 15.44
N ALA A 115 -24.69 -17.57 15.79
CA ALA A 115 -25.13 -17.92 17.14
C ALA A 115 -25.18 -19.46 17.21
N ALA A 116 -24.10 -20.08 17.74
CA ALA A 116 -23.83 -21.53 17.80
C ALA A 116 -23.41 -22.13 16.42
N HIS A 117 -22.30 -22.84 16.28
CA HIS A 117 -21.81 -23.94 17.10
C HIS A 117 -20.30 -23.85 17.38
N HIS A 118 -19.95 -24.29 18.59
CA HIS A 118 -18.62 -24.30 19.18
C HIS A 118 -17.53 -24.84 18.25
N SER A 119 -16.49 -24.03 18.03
CA SER A 119 -15.18 -24.54 17.63
C SER A 119 -14.75 -25.63 18.61
N SER A 120 -14.55 -26.85 18.14
CA SER A 120 -13.86 -27.87 18.92
C SER A 120 -12.42 -27.42 19.13
N ILE A 121 -12.16 -26.83 20.30
CA ILE A 121 -10.82 -26.56 20.80
C ILE A 121 -10.15 -27.92 21.05
N SER A 122 -9.30 -28.35 20.11
CA SER A 122 -8.46 -29.53 20.32
C SER A 122 -7.33 -29.14 21.27
N THR A 123 -7.49 -29.48 22.56
CA THR A 123 -6.42 -29.30 23.54
C THR A 123 -5.48 -30.49 23.45
N HIS A 124 -4.59 -30.50 22.47
CA HIS A 124 -3.47 -31.45 22.47
C HIS A 124 -2.46 -31.01 23.53
N VAL A 125 -2.51 -31.66 24.69
CA VAL A 125 -1.48 -31.58 25.73
C VAL A 125 -0.37 -32.56 25.35
N PRO A 126 0.88 -32.12 25.10
CA PRO A 126 1.98 -33.06 24.92
C PRO A 126 2.26 -33.76 26.26
N GLU A 127 2.32 -35.09 26.24
CA GLU A 127 2.79 -35.87 27.39
C GLU A 127 4.20 -35.43 27.79
N LYS A 128 4.32 -34.97 29.04
CA LYS A 128 5.63 -34.86 29.68
C LYS A 128 6.12 -36.27 30.01
N PHE A 129 7.10 -36.75 29.27
CA PHE A 129 8.01 -37.78 29.79
C PHE A 129 8.90 -37.12 30.84
N GLY A 130 8.61 -37.41 32.11
CA GLY A 130 9.47 -37.10 33.24
C GLY A 130 10.25 -38.34 33.67
N SER A 131 11.54 -38.14 33.93
CA SER A 131 12.37 -38.68 35.04
C SER A 131 13.80 -38.28 34.69
N GLU A 132 14.32 -37.18 35.25
CA GLU A 132 15.04 -37.17 36.53
C GLU A 132 16.16 -38.21 36.56
N ASP A 133 17.41 -37.75 36.48
CA ASP A 133 18.51 -38.34 37.24
C ASP A 133 19.64 -37.31 37.46
N TYR A 134 19.73 -36.93 38.74
CA TYR A 134 20.85 -36.49 39.58
C TYR A 134 21.73 -35.25 39.30
N LEU A 135 21.63 -34.35 40.28
CA LEU A 135 22.62 -33.36 40.74
C LEU A 135 23.94 -34.01 41.19
N GLN A 136 25.06 -33.30 41.01
CA GLN A 136 26.04 -32.94 42.06
C GLN A 136 27.14 -32.03 41.46
N GLU A 137 27.28 -30.78 41.97
CA GLU A 137 28.36 -30.32 42.90
C GLU A 137 29.74 -30.31 42.20
N GLU A 138 30.54 -29.25 42.13
CA GLU A 138 30.66 -27.93 42.79
C GLU A 138 31.04 -26.83 41.78
#